data_AF-A0A2V9W106-F1
#
_entry.id   AF-A0A2V9W106-F1
#
_cell.length_a   1.000
_cell.length_b   1.000
_cell.length_c   1.000
_cell.angle_alpha   90.00
_cell.angle_beta   90.00
_cell.angle_gamma   90.00
#
_symmetry.space_group_name_H-M   'P 1'
#
loop_
_entity.id
_entity.type
_entity.pdbx_description
1 polymer ?
#
loop_
_entity_poly.entity_id
_entity_poly.type
_entity_poly.pdbx_seq_one_letter_code
_entity_poly.pdbx_strand_id
1 'polypeptide(L)'
;LEFSFRDVLKVKWVAIVGGPMGILLSVALGLGVGWLLGWSWQQGVAVGAIISVASTMVLSRFLSERGELRSDHGQVMIGITLVEDLAVVVLTILLPSLGDMNRGRLLALAIAMGKALLILIPITLVAHKLIPPLMRRVVRAANPEFFVLVALALGFVTAALTQAVGLSLALGAFLAGLLVSESEAAHQTMEHLLPLRDAFVALFFVTMGILVNPRILISKPSLLLMIVGLVVVGKFVVWALVVKLFAYSNTTALMVGIGLTQIGEFSYVLVRVARDAHIVGDDMYNAVLAASVITILINGLLLRLSSRIAVTQVAESTNQS
;
A
#
# COMPACT_ATOMS: atom_id res chain seq x y z
N LEU A 1 6.40 -5.97 12.28
CA LEU A 1 7.07 -6.58 11.12
C LEU A 1 7.37 -8.04 11.47
N GLU A 2 6.41 -8.93 11.16
CA GLU A 2 6.53 -10.40 11.33
C GLU A 2 7.28 -11.06 10.14
N PHE A 3 7.78 -10.25 9.20
CA PHE A 3 8.49 -10.69 8.01
C PHE A 3 9.99 -10.43 8.15
N SER A 4 10.78 -11.48 7.96
CA SER A 4 12.24 -11.38 7.88
C SER A 4 12.64 -10.83 6.51
N PHE A 5 13.64 -9.96 6.47
CA PHE A 5 14.28 -9.49 5.23
C PHE A 5 14.71 -10.66 4.31
N ARG A 6 15.01 -11.83 4.89
CA ARG A 6 15.36 -13.05 4.14
C ARG A 6 14.20 -13.65 3.34
N ASP A 7 12.96 -13.46 3.75
CA ASP A 7 11.80 -14.01 3.03
C ASP A 7 11.41 -13.12 1.85
N VAL A 8 11.59 -11.80 1.96
CA VAL A 8 11.45 -10.86 0.83
C VAL A 8 12.47 -11.16 -0.27
N LEU A 9 13.69 -11.56 0.10
CA LEU A 9 14.74 -11.93 -0.84
C LEU A 9 14.39 -13.14 -1.73
N LYS A 10 13.50 -14.04 -1.28
CA LYS A 10 13.06 -15.21 -2.08
C LYS A 10 12.15 -14.80 -3.23
N VAL A 11 11.34 -13.77 -3.04
CA VAL A 11 10.36 -13.26 -4.02
C VAL A 11 10.82 -11.96 -4.69
N LYS A 12 12.10 -11.61 -4.53
CA LYS A 12 12.66 -10.30 -4.89
C LYS A 12 12.37 -9.86 -6.33
N TRP A 13 12.38 -10.78 -7.29
CA TRP A 13 12.16 -10.43 -8.70
C TRP A 13 10.72 -10.01 -8.96
N VAL A 14 9.76 -10.70 -8.37
CA VAL A 14 8.34 -10.41 -8.54
C VAL A 14 7.92 -9.21 -7.72
N ALA A 15 8.53 -9.02 -6.55
CA ALA A 15 8.35 -7.79 -5.78
C ALA A 15 8.94 -6.58 -6.54
N ILE A 16 10.24 -6.59 -6.85
CA ILE A 16 10.98 -5.41 -7.35
C ILE A 16 10.61 -5.08 -8.80
N VAL A 17 10.38 -6.08 -9.66
CA VAL A 17 10.04 -5.87 -11.08
C VAL A 17 8.55 -6.02 -11.31
N GLY A 18 7.94 -7.06 -10.74
CA GLY A 18 6.50 -7.30 -10.87
C GLY A 18 5.65 -6.26 -10.15
N GLY A 19 6.10 -5.73 -9.02
CA GLY A 19 5.42 -4.64 -8.29
C GLY A 19 5.19 -3.40 -9.16
N PRO A 20 6.26 -2.74 -9.66
CA PRO A 20 6.11 -1.59 -10.55
C PRO A 20 5.39 -1.92 -11.85
N MET A 21 5.57 -3.13 -12.39
CA MET A 21 4.83 -3.59 -13.57
C MET A 21 3.32 -3.66 -13.30
N GLY A 22 2.90 -4.22 -12.17
CA GLY A 22 1.49 -4.28 -11.77
C GLY A 22 0.88 -2.91 -11.54
N ILE A 23 1.65 -1.96 -10.99
CA ILE A 23 1.23 -0.55 -10.87
C ILE A 23 1.03 0.08 -12.25
N LEU A 24 1.98 -0.09 -13.17
CA LEU A 24 1.87 0.44 -14.53
C LEU A 24 0.68 -0.18 -15.29
N LEU A 25 0.45 -1.49 -15.13
CA LEU A 25 -0.72 -2.16 -15.70
C LEU A 25 -2.03 -1.64 -15.09
N SER A 26 -2.06 -1.37 -13.79
CA SER A 26 -3.21 -0.75 -13.11
C SER A 26 -3.47 0.67 -13.61
N VAL A 27 -2.41 1.46 -13.85
CA VAL A 27 -2.48 2.78 -14.49
C VAL A 27 -3.02 2.67 -15.92
N ALA A 28 -2.53 1.71 -16.71
CA ALA A 28 -3.03 1.45 -18.06
C ALA A 28 -4.51 1.07 -18.06
N LEU A 29 -4.94 0.25 -17.09
CA LEU A 29 -6.33 -0.13 -16.89
C LEU A 29 -7.21 1.08 -16.52
N GLY A 30 -6.74 1.95 -15.61
CA GLY A 30 -7.42 3.20 -15.26
C GLY A 30 -7.52 4.17 -16.44
N LEU A 31 -6.47 4.28 -17.26
CA LEU A 31 -6.49 5.05 -18.52
C LEU A 31 -7.47 4.48 -19.54
N GLY A 32 -7.48 3.16 -19.72
CA GLY A 32 -8.37 2.50 -20.67
C GLY A 32 -9.84 2.69 -20.31
N VAL A 33 -10.20 2.50 -19.04
CA VAL A 33 -11.57 2.74 -18.57
C VAL A 33 -11.91 4.23 -18.56
N GLY A 34 -10.96 5.09 -18.20
CA GLY A 34 -11.15 6.53 -18.28
C GLY A 34 -11.45 7.00 -19.71
N TRP A 35 -10.73 6.48 -20.70
CA TRP A 35 -10.98 6.79 -22.11
C TRP A 35 -12.39 6.38 -22.56
N LEU A 36 -12.85 5.19 -22.16
CA LEU A 36 -14.20 4.70 -22.47
C LEU A 36 -15.31 5.55 -21.82
N LEU A 37 -15.03 6.17 -20.68
CA LEU A 37 -16.00 6.95 -19.89
C LEU A 37 -15.86 8.46 -20.08
N GLY A 38 -14.96 8.90 -20.97
CA GLY A 38 -14.72 10.31 -21.24
C GLY A 38 -13.99 11.07 -20.13
N TRP A 39 -13.26 10.37 -19.26
CA TRP A 39 -12.40 10.99 -18.26
C TRP A 39 -11.18 11.63 -18.90
N SER A 40 -10.61 12.63 -18.24
CA SER A 40 -9.30 13.15 -18.62
C SER A 40 -8.23 12.08 -18.43
N TRP A 41 -7.13 12.18 -19.19
CA TRP A 41 -6.00 11.24 -19.02
C TRP A 41 -5.40 11.36 -17.60
N GLN A 42 -5.44 12.55 -16.97
CA GLN A 42 -5.03 12.74 -15.57
C GLN A 42 -5.90 11.94 -14.61
N GLN A 43 -7.22 11.95 -14.82
CA GLN A 43 -8.16 11.17 -14.03
C GLN A 43 -7.93 9.67 -14.21
N GLY A 44 -7.70 9.21 -15.43
CA GLY A 44 -7.37 7.81 -15.71
C GLY A 44 -6.09 7.36 -15.00
N VAL A 45 -5.02 8.17 -15.05
CA VAL A 45 -3.77 7.90 -14.31
C VAL A 45 -4.01 7.90 -12.80
N ALA A 46 -4.74 8.88 -12.28
CA ALA A 46 -5.03 8.98 -10.86
C ALA A 46 -5.82 7.76 -10.36
N VAL A 47 -6.91 7.39 -11.05
CA VAL A 47 -7.72 6.23 -10.68
C VAL A 47 -6.88 4.96 -10.74
N GLY A 48 -6.11 4.75 -11.80
CA GLY A 48 -5.25 3.59 -11.93
C GLY A 48 -4.17 3.50 -10.84
N ALA A 49 -3.57 4.63 -10.46
CA ALA A 49 -2.64 4.71 -9.33
C ALA A 49 -3.33 4.41 -7.98
N ILE A 50 -4.51 4.98 -7.75
CA ILE A 50 -5.30 4.78 -6.51
C ILE A 50 -5.67 3.30 -6.34
N ILE A 51 -6.11 2.63 -7.41
CA ILE A 51 -6.51 1.23 -7.32
C ILE A 51 -5.31 0.28 -7.28
N SER A 52 -4.13 0.70 -7.76
CA SER A 52 -2.97 -0.19 -7.85
C SER A 52 -2.54 -0.76 -6.49
N VAL A 53 -2.68 0.03 -5.43
CA VAL A 53 -2.15 -0.28 -4.08
C VAL A 53 -3.17 -1.06 -3.26
N ALA A 54 -2.74 -2.16 -2.64
CA ALA A 54 -3.54 -2.95 -1.70
C ALA A 54 -3.19 -2.62 -0.24
N SER A 55 -4.11 -2.86 0.69
CA SER A 55 -3.80 -2.76 2.13
C SER A 55 -2.94 -3.94 2.58
N THR A 56 -1.66 -3.68 2.89
CA THR A 56 -0.74 -4.68 3.44
C THR A 56 -1.25 -5.27 4.75
N MET A 57 -1.84 -4.44 5.61
CA MET A 57 -2.23 -4.85 6.96
C MET A 57 -3.48 -5.72 6.99
N VAL A 58 -4.48 -5.40 6.16
CA VAL A 58 -5.66 -6.28 5.97
C VAL A 58 -5.22 -7.62 5.42
N LEU A 59 -4.36 -7.62 4.39
CA LEU A 59 -3.81 -8.82 3.78
C LEU A 59 -3.01 -9.67 4.79
N SER A 60 -2.07 -9.07 5.52
CA SER A 60 -1.22 -9.77 6.47
C SER A 60 -2.05 -10.42 7.58
N ARG A 61 -3.11 -9.75 8.03
CA ARG A 61 -4.03 -10.30 9.02
C ARG A 61 -4.76 -11.53 8.48
N PHE A 62 -5.30 -11.46 7.26
CA PHE A 62 -5.95 -12.61 6.62
C PHE A 62 -4.99 -13.80 6.42
N LEU A 63 -3.75 -13.53 5.98
CA LEU A 63 -2.74 -14.57 5.83
C LEU A 63 -2.32 -15.16 7.18
N SER A 64 -2.21 -14.34 8.22
CA SER A 64 -1.86 -14.77 9.58
C SER A 64 -2.95 -15.65 10.18
N GLU A 65 -4.21 -15.22 10.09
CA GLU A 65 -5.37 -16.00 10.59
C GLU A 65 -5.50 -17.37 9.90
N ARG A 66 -4.99 -17.49 8.66
CA ARG A 66 -4.95 -18.74 7.89
C ARG A 66 -3.66 -19.54 8.07
N GLY A 67 -2.65 -19.04 8.77
CA GLY A 67 -1.33 -19.66 8.85
C GLY A 67 -0.56 -19.67 7.51
N GLU A 68 -0.96 -18.83 6.55
CA GLU A 68 -0.45 -18.80 5.17
C GLU A 68 0.66 -17.76 4.96
N LEU A 69 1.08 -17.02 5.99
CA LEU A 69 2.15 -16.00 5.88
C LEU A 69 3.45 -16.54 5.26
N ARG A 70 3.76 -17.82 5.50
CA ARG A 70 4.99 -18.48 5.02
C ARG A 70 4.79 -19.28 3.72
N SER A 71 3.58 -19.33 3.19
CA SER A 71 3.29 -19.96 1.90
C SER A 71 3.91 -19.17 0.74
N ASP A 72 4.06 -19.80 -0.42
CA ASP A 72 4.58 -19.14 -1.62
C ASP A 72 3.72 -17.95 -2.02
N HIS A 73 2.38 -18.09 -2.01
CA HIS A 73 1.48 -16.97 -2.33
C HIS A 73 1.53 -15.88 -1.26
N GLY A 74 1.59 -16.25 0.03
CA GLY A 74 1.70 -15.28 1.11
C GLY A 74 2.97 -14.44 1.02
N GLN A 75 4.12 -15.06 0.74
CA GLN A 75 5.39 -14.35 0.55
C GLN A 75 5.34 -13.43 -0.68
N VAL A 76 4.78 -13.89 -1.80
CA VAL A 76 4.64 -13.07 -3.02
C VAL A 76 3.72 -11.87 -2.76
N MET A 77 2.57 -12.08 -2.12
CA MET A 77 1.62 -10.99 -1.82
C MET A 77 2.28 -9.93 -0.93
N ILE A 78 2.90 -10.32 0.18
CA ILE A 78 3.58 -9.38 1.08
C ILE A 78 4.74 -8.67 0.39
N GLY A 79 5.52 -9.39 -0.42
CA GLY A 79 6.61 -8.80 -1.20
C GLY A 79 6.11 -7.73 -2.18
N ILE A 80 5.00 -7.98 -2.87
CA ILE A 80 4.35 -7.02 -3.77
C ILE A 80 3.85 -5.80 -2.99
N THR A 81 3.09 -6.00 -1.90
CA THR A 81 2.51 -4.86 -1.18
C THR A 81 3.55 -3.98 -0.50
N LEU A 82 4.70 -4.53 -0.09
CA LEU A 82 5.84 -3.72 0.37
C LEU A 82 6.36 -2.76 -0.71
N VAL A 83 6.39 -3.20 -1.97
CA VAL A 83 6.80 -2.35 -3.09
C VAL A 83 5.70 -1.36 -3.46
N GLU A 84 4.43 -1.75 -3.35
CA GLU A 84 3.30 -0.82 -3.48
C GLU A 84 3.36 0.29 -2.42
N ASP A 85 3.61 -0.04 -1.15
CA ASP A 85 3.73 0.92 -0.04
C ASP A 85 4.85 1.93 -0.31
N LEU A 86 5.99 1.49 -0.86
CA LEU A 86 7.05 2.39 -1.29
C LEU A 86 6.65 3.22 -2.53
N ALA A 87 5.92 2.64 -3.47
CA ALA A 87 5.44 3.34 -4.65
C ALA A 87 4.41 4.42 -4.31
N VAL A 88 3.58 4.23 -3.28
CA VAL A 88 2.64 5.26 -2.77
C VAL A 88 3.36 6.56 -2.49
N VAL A 89 4.53 6.50 -1.86
CA VAL A 89 5.36 7.68 -1.59
C VAL A 89 5.64 8.44 -2.88
N VAL A 90 6.13 7.73 -3.91
CA VAL A 90 6.43 8.33 -5.20
C VAL A 90 5.15 8.88 -5.84
N LEU A 91 4.07 8.11 -5.84
CA LEU A 91 2.78 8.51 -6.40
C LEU A 91 2.19 9.75 -5.72
N THR A 92 2.35 9.93 -4.41
CA THR A 92 1.89 11.15 -3.71
C THR A 92 2.61 12.42 -4.17
N ILE A 93 3.84 12.29 -4.67
CA ILE A 93 4.61 13.41 -5.24
C ILE A 93 4.24 13.60 -6.72
N LEU A 94 4.05 12.50 -7.45
CA LEU A 94 3.75 12.53 -8.87
C LEU A 94 2.34 13.04 -9.18
N LEU A 95 1.32 12.62 -8.41
CA LEU A 95 -0.07 12.95 -8.72
C LEU A 95 -0.32 14.46 -8.81
N PRO A 96 0.07 15.31 -7.85
CA PRO A 96 -0.13 16.76 -7.96
C PRO A 96 0.51 17.38 -9.20
N SER A 97 1.67 16.87 -9.61
CA SER A 97 2.39 17.36 -10.81
C SER A 97 1.64 17.12 -12.13
N LEU A 98 0.62 16.24 -12.13
CA LEU A 98 -0.25 16.02 -13.29
C LEU A 98 -1.31 17.11 -13.44
N GLY A 99 -1.70 17.79 -12.35
CA GLY A 99 -2.69 18.88 -12.33
C GLY A 99 -2.13 20.20 -12.86
N ASP A 100 -0.86 20.50 -12.58
CA ASP A 100 -0.18 21.72 -13.04
C ASP A 100 0.32 21.58 -14.48
N MET A 101 -0.52 22.02 -15.41
CA MET A 101 -0.33 21.85 -16.84
C MET A 101 0.56 22.95 -17.44
N ASN A 102 1.84 23.02 -17.02
CA ASN A 102 2.80 23.95 -17.63
C ASN A 102 3.74 23.27 -18.64
N ARG A 103 4.07 23.98 -19.73
CA ARG A 103 4.93 23.49 -20.83
C ARG A 103 6.36 23.27 -20.32
N GLY A 104 6.65 22.03 -19.94
CA GLY A 104 7.97 21.59 -19.49
C GLY A 104 7.93 20.25 -18.76
N ARG A 105 6.99 19.35 -19.09
CA ARG A 105 6.62 18.16 -18.30
C ARG A 105 7.78 17.31 -17.81
N LEU A 106 8.74 16.98 -18.69
CA LEU A 106 9.89 16.16 -18.30
C LEU A 106 10.85 16.92 -17.38
N LEU A 107 11.05 18.22 -17.61
CA LEU A 107 11.92 19.04 -16.78
C LEU A 107 11.27 19.35 -15.43
N ALA A 108 9.98 19.66 -15.39
CA ALA A 108 9.23 19.87 -14.15
C ALA A 108 9.16 18.60 -13.31
N LEU A 109 8.94 17.45 -13.94
CA LEU A 109 8.98 16.14 -13.28
C LEU A 109 10.39 15.81 -12.77
N ALA A 110 11.42 16.00 -13.60
CA ALA A 110 12.82 15.80 -13.20
C ALA A 110 13.24 16.75 -12.07
N ILE A 111 12.76 18.00 -12.08
CA ILE A 111 12.98 18.98 -11.01
C ILE A 111 12.23 18.58 -9.75
N ALA A 112 10.97 18.11 -9.85
CA ALA A 112 10.20 17.66 -8.68
C ALA A 112 10.83 16.42 -8.04
N MET A 113 11.20 15.42 -8.85
CA MET A 113 11.91 14.23 -8.37
C MET A 113 13.31 14.58 -7.85
N GLY A 114 14.04 15.45 -8.54
CA GLY A 114 15.36 15.91 -8.13
C GLY A 114 15.31 16.69 -6.81
N LYS A 115 14.34 17.59 -6.63
CA LYS A 115 14.09 18.28 -5.36
C LYS A 115 13.71 17.29 -4.27
N ALA A 116 12.80 16.36 -4.55
CA ALA A 116 12.41 15.34 -3.59
C ALA A 116 13.62 14.51 -3.12
N LEU A 117 14.46 14.00 -4.03
CA LEU A 117 15.69 13.30 -3.66
C LEU A 117 16.67 14.19 -2.88
N LEU A 118 16.87 15.43 -3.35
CA LEU A 118 17.81 16.38 -2.72
C LEU A 118 17.38 16.78 -1.31
N ILE A 119 16.07 16.76 -1.02
CA ILE A 119 15.51 17.00 0.31
C ILE A 119 15.52 15.71 1.15
N LEU A 120 15.19 14.57 0.54
CA LEU A 120 15.03 13.28 1.21
C LEU A 120 16.36 12.69 1.67
N ILE A 121 17.41 12.80 0.85
CA ILE A 121 18.73 12.22 1.17
C ILE A 121 19.31 12.84 2.45
N PRO A 122 19.40 14.17 2.62
CA PRO A 122 19.90 14.78 3.85
C PRO A 122 19.08 14.39 5.09
N ILE A 123 17.74 14.41 4.99
CA ILE A 123 16.86 14.04 6.11
C ILE A 123 17.11 12.58 6.51
N THR A 124 17.17 11.68 5.52
CA THR A 124 17.45 10.26 5.76
C THR A 124 18.85 10.04 6.34
N LEU A 125 19.86 10.77 5.86
CA LEU A 125 21.23 10.68 6.39
C LEU A 125 21.32 11.15 7.84
N VAL A 126 20.67 12.28 8.16
CA VAL A 126 20.60 12.81 9.53
C VAL A 126 19.85 11.84 10.44
N ALA A 127 18.70 11.36 10.00
CA ALA A 127 17.90 10.39 10.73
C ALA A 127 18.68 9.08 10.95
N HIS A 128 19.36 8.56 9.93
CA HIS A 128 20.18 7.34 10.02
C HIS A 128 21.37 7.53 10.97
N LYS A 129 21.93 8.74 11.06
CA LYS A 129 23.01 9.03 12.01
C LYS A 129 22.51 9.21 13.45
N LEU A 130 21.30 9.74 13.64
CA LEU A 130 20.77 10.11 14.97
C LEU A 130 19.91 9.01 15.61
N ILE A 131 19.05 8.34 14.84
CA ILE A 131 18.05 7.39 15.35
C ILE A 131 18.71 6.16 15.98
N PRO A 132 19.60 5.40 15.31
CA PRO A 132 20.20 4.20 15.89
C PRO A 132 20.99 4.42 17.19
N PRO A 133 21.86 5.44 17.34
CA PRO A 133 22.54 5.67 18.61
C PRO A 133 21.60 6.18 19.71
N LEU A 134 20.57 6.97 19.38
CA LEU A 134 19.56 7.39 20.35
C LEU A 134 18.79 6.17 20.88
N MET A 135 18.30 5.31 19.98
CA MET A 135 17.59 4.09 20.35
C MET A 135 18.46 3.16 21.20
N ARG A 136 19.75 3.01 20.90
CA ARG A 136 20.68 2.25 21.75
C ARG A 136 20.80 2.80 23.17
N ARG A 137 20.75 4.12 23.35
CA ARG A 137 20.75 4.72 24.70
C ARG A 137 19.44 4.48 25.44
N VAL A 138 18.32 4.56 24.73
CA VAL A 138 16.98 4.32 25.28
C VAL A 138 16.81 2.87 25.72
N VAL A 139 17.28 1.91 24.91
CA VAL A 139 17.29 0.48 25.28
C VAL A 139 18.09 0.23 26.57
N ARG A 140 19.25 0.88 26.74
CA ARG A 140 20.06 0.75 27.96
C ARG A 140 19.37 1.32 29.20
N ALA A 141 18.44 2.26 29.05
CA ALA A 141 17.67 2.80 30.16
C ALA A 141 16.63 1.80 30.72
N ALA A 142 16.37 0.69 30.01
CA ALA A 142 15.52 -0.43 30.44
C ALA A 142 14.09 -0.03 30.89
N ASN A 143 13.55 1.08 30.36
CA ASN A 143 12.19 1.53 30.64
C ASN A 143 11.32 1.44 29.36
N PRO A 144 10.34 0.52 29.31
CA PRO A 144 9.44 0.34 28.17
C PRO A 144 8.59 1.58 27.81
N GLU A 145 8.15 2.36 28.81
CA GLU A 145 7.31 3.54 28.57
C GLU A 145 8.12 4.65 27.89
N PHE A 146 9.33 4.89 28.39
CA PHE A 146 10.25 5.85 27.80
C PHE A 146 10.64 5.44 26.38
N PHE A 147 10.77 4.13 26.14
CA PHE A 147 11.02 3.58 24.81
C PHE A 147 9.94 3.97 23.80
N VAL A 148 8.67 3.71 24.14
CA VAL A 148 7.53 4.01 23.27
C VAL A 148 7.44 5.51 22.99
N LEU A 149 7.61 6.34 24.01
CA LEU A 149 7.58 7.80 23.87
C LEU A 149 8.65 8.31 22.91
N VAL A 150 9.89 7.82 23.03
CA VAL A 150 10.98 8.24 22.13
C VAL A 150 10.75 7.71 20.71
N ALA A 151 10.31 6.47 20.54
CA ALA A 151 10.03 5.90 19.22
C ALA A 151 8.93 6.70 18.49
N LEU A 152 7.85 7.05 19.19
CA LEU A 152 6.78 7.89 18.65
C LEU A 152 7.26 9.31 18.35
N ALA A 153 8.01 9.93 19.26
CA ALA A 153 8.57 11.26 19.05
C ALA A 153 9.45 11.30 17.81
N LEU A 154 10.31 10.29 17.61
CA LEU A 154 11.11 10.16 16.39
C LEU A 154 10.25 10.04 15.14
N GLY A 155 9.18 9.23 15.18
CA GLY A 155 8.22 9.12 14.09
C GLY A 155 7.56 10.45 13.74
N PHE A 156 7.02 11.15 14.74
CA PHE A 156 6.35 12.44 14.56
C PHE A 156 7.31 13.54 14.09
N VAL A 157 8.51 13.63 14.67
CA VAL A 157 9.52 14.61 14.28
C VAL A 157 9.96 14.37 12.84
N THR A 158 10.23 13.13 12.45
CA THR A 158 10.65 12.82 11.07
C THR A 158 9.53 13.11 10.09
N ALA A 159 8.29 12.75 10.40
CA ALA A 159 7.11 13.08 9.58
C ALA A 159 6.91 14.60 9.45
N ALA A 160 7.01 15.35 10.54
CA ALA A 160 6.87 16.80 10.54
C ALA A 160 7.98 17.48 9.73
N LEU A 161 9.23 17.00 9.85
CA LEU A 161 10.35 17.50 9.05
C LEU A 161 10.15 17.22 7.57
N THR A 162 9.72 16.02 7.16
CA THR A 162 9.45 15.75 5.75
C THR A 162 8.30 16.59 5.22
N GLN A 163 7.24 16.79 6.01
CA GLN A 163 6.12 17.66 5.64
C GLN A 163 6.54 19.13 5.50
N ALA A 164 7.37 19.65 6.40
CA ALA A 164 7.83 21.03 6.37
C ALA A 164 8.60 21.37 5.08
N VAL A 165 9.23 20.36 4.45
CA VAL A 165 9.96 20.53 3.19
C VAL A 165 9.15 20.04 1.98
N GLY A 166 7.83 19.88 2.13
CA GLY A 166 6.89 19.62 1.04
C GLY A 166 6.75 18.15 0.63
N LEU A 167 7.25 17.21 1.44
CA LEU A 167 7.03 15.77 1.25
C LEU A 167 5.84 15.27 2.09
N SER A 168 5.40 14.03 1.89
CA SER A 168 4.25 13.50 2.65
C SER A 168 4.64 13.14 4.10
N LEU A 169 3.69 13.28 5.02
CA LEU A 169 3.82 12.80 6.41
C LEU A 169 4.10 11.29 6.46
N ALA A 170 3.43 10.53 5.59
CA ALA A 170 3.57 9.07 5.51
C ALA A 170 5.00 8.65 5.18
N LEU A 171 5.67 9.37 4.28
CA LEU A 171 7.07 9.12 3.94
C LEU A 171 7.99 9.28 5.16
N GLY A 172 7.88 10.39 5.88
CA GLY A 172 8.74 10.62 7.06
C GLY A 172 8.50 9.61 8.18
N ALA A 173 7.25 9.22 8.41
CA ALA A 173 6.91 8.17 9.38
C ALA A 173 7.48 6.80 8.96
N PHE A 174 7.39 6.45 7.66
CA PHE A 174 7.96 5.22 7.13
C PHE A 174 9.48 5.17 7.28
N LEU A 175 10.18 6.25 6.94
CA LEU A 175 11.64 6.36 7.11
C LEU A 175 12.05 6.19 8.57
N ALA A 176 11.35 6.86 9.49
CA ALA A 176 11.62 6.71 10.91
C ALA A 176 11.48 5.26 11.36
N GLY A 177 10.39 4.59 10.96
CA GLY A 177 10.15 3.18 11.25
C GLY A 177 11.25 2.26 10.69
N LEU A 178 11.68 2.50 9.44
CA LEU A 178 12.75 1.73 8.81
C LEU A 178 14.08 1.89 9.56
N LEU A 179 14.45 3.11 9.94
CA LEU A 179 15.69 3.38 10.67
C LEU A 179 15.66 2.88 12.11
N VAL A 180 14.51 2.89 12.78
CA VAL A 180 14.34 2.23 14.09
C VAL A 180 14.51 0.72 13.94
N SER A 181 13.99 0.12 12.86
CA SER A 181 14.09 -1.33 12.61
C SER A 181 15.51 -1.82 12.29
N GLU A 182 16.41 -0.93 11.84
CA GLU A 182 17.84 -1.25 11.65
C GLU A 182 18.64 -1.22 12.97
N SER A 183 18.08 -0.65 14.03
CA SER A 183 18.77 -0.58 15.32
C SER A 183 18.68 -1.89 16.10
N GLU A 184 19.62 -2.11 17.04
CA GLU A 184 19.57 -3.24 17.99
C GLU A 184 18.27 -3.29 18.81
N ALA A 185 17.52 -2.19 18.84
CA ALA A 185 16.22 -2.07 19.50
C ALA A 185 15.06 -2.69 18.73
N ALA A 186 15.26 -3.22 17.51
CA ALA A 186 14.17 -3.66 16.64
C ALA A 186 13.24 -4.71 17.29
N HIS A 187 13.79 -5.59 18.14
CA HIS A 187 13.01 -6.63 18.82
C HIS A 187 12.09 -6.02 19.90
N GLN A 188 12.62 -5.19 20.80
CA GLN A 188 11.84 -4.46 21.81
C GLN A 188 10.85 -3.47 21.18
N THR A 189 11.22 -2.87 20.04
CA THR A 189 10.32 -2.04 19.24
C THR A 189 9.08 -2.83 18.85
N MET A 190 9.26 -4.08 18.44
CA MET A 190 8.15 -4.94 18.05
C MET A 190 7.21 -5.20 19.22
N GLU A 191 7.75 -5.60 20.36
CA GLU A 191 6.95 -5.94 21.54
C GLU A 191 6.09 -4.77 22.03
N HIS A 192 6.65 -3.55 22.02
CA HIS A 192 5.97 -2.39 22.59
C HIS A 192 5.15 -1.58 21.59
N LEU A 193 5.49 -1.56 20.30
CA LEU A 193 4.75 -0.80 19.29
C LEU A 193 3.64 -1.61 18.60
N LEU A 194 3.66 -2.95 18.65
CA LEU A 194 2.61 -3.76 18.04
C LEU A 194 1.20 -3.43 18.57
N PRO A 195 0.95 -3.33 19.90
CA PRO A 195 -0.37 -2.97 20.42
C PRO A 195 -0.82 -1.58 19.96
N LEU A 196 0.12 -0.63 19.88
CA LEU A 196 -0.16 0.73 19.48
C LEU A 196 -0.48 0.83 17.98
N ARG A 197 0.27 0.11 17.14
CA ARG A 197 -0.04 -0.07 15.73
C ARG A 197 -1.47 -0.58 15.57
N ASP A 198 -1.85 -1.62 16.29
CA ASP A 198 -3.18 -2.24 16.17
C ASP A 198 -4.29 -1.28 16.61
N ALA A 199 -4.06 -0.47 17.65
CA ALA A 199 -4.98 0.58 18.05
C ALA A 199 -5.14 1.67 16.99
N PHE A 200 -4.05 2.19 16.40
CA PHE A 200 -4.12 3.20 15.34
C PHE A 200 -4.72 2.67 14.05
N VAL A 201 -4.48 1.41 13.73
CA VAL A 201 -5.12 0.68 12.64
C VAL A 201 -6.62 0.60 12.83
N ALA A 202 -7.08 0.21 14.02
CA ALA A 202 -8.51 0.17 14.33
C ALA A 202 -9.13 1.57 14.21
N LEU A 203 -8.46 2.58 14.76
CA LEU A 203 -8.88 3.98 14.67
C LEU A 203 -8.95 4.47 13.22
N PHE A 204 -7.98 4.10 12.38
CA PHE A 204 -7.96 4.44 10.96
C PHE A 204 -9.18 3.88 10.24
N PHE A 205 -9.48 2.59 10.42
CA PHE A 205 -10.63 1.97 9.76
C PHE A 205 -11.97 2.50 10.27
N VAL A 206 -12.10 2.79 11.57
CA VAL A 206 -13.29 3.44 12.12
C VAL A 206 -13.47 4.83 11.50
N THR A 207 -12.40 5.63 11.44
CA THR A 207 -12.42 6.98 10.85
C THR A 207 -12.77 6.93 9.37
N MET A 208 -12.17 6.01 8.62
CA MET A 208 -12.49 5.77 7.22
C MET A 208 -13.97 5.44 7.03
N GLY A 209 -14.52 4.54 7.87
CA GLY A 209 -15.94 4.19 7.86
C GLY A 209 -16.85 5.40 8.08
N ILE A 210 -16.49 6.30 9.00
CA ILE A 210 -17.23 7.55 9.26
C ILE A 210 -17.14 8.52 8.09
N LEU A 211 -15.99 8.57 7.40
CA LEU A 211 -15.77 9.43 6.23
C LEU A 211 -16.53 8.95 4.99
N VAL A 212 -16.94 7.68 4.92
CA VAL A 212 -17.75 7.18 3.81
C VAL A 212 -19.09 7.89 3.82
N ASN A 213 -19.36 8.67 2.77
CA ASN A 213 -20.66 9.29 2.57
C ASN A 213 -21.65 8.26 1.98
N PRO A 214 -22.66 7.77 2.73
CA PRO A 214 -23.56 6.73 2.24
C PRO A 214 -24.43 7.21 1.07
N ARG A 215 -24.53 8.52 0.84
CA ARG A 215 -25.27 9.05 -0.31
C ARG A 215 -24.70 8.56 -1.65
N ILE A 216 -23.40 8.25 -1.73
CA ILE A 216 -22.78 7.78 -2.97
C ILE A 216 -23.39 6.48 -3.50
N LEU A 217 -23.94 5.63 -2.61
CA LEU A 217 -24.63 4.39 -2.97
C LEU A 217 -25.89 4.66 -3.81
N ILE A 218 -26.50 5.83 -3.65
CA ILE A 218 -27.76 6.20 -4.31
C ILE A 218 -27.51 7.25 -5.40
N SER A 219 -26.61 8.22 -5.16
CA SER A 219 -26.37 9.34 -6.07
C SER A 219 -25.54 8.94 -7.29
N LYS A 220 -24.52 8.08 -7.13
CA LYS A 220 -23.61 7.66 -8.20
C LYS A 220 -23.30 6.15 -8.13
N PRO A 221 -24.32 5.27 -8.13
CA PRO A 221 -24.11 3.82 -8.02
C PRO A 221 -23.27 3.26 -9.17
N SER A 222 -23.40 3.81 -10.38
CA SER A 222 -22.62 3.38 -11.55
C SER A 222 -21.12 3.62 -11.37
N LEU A 223 -20.74 4.78 -10.85
CA LEU A 223 -19.35 5.11 -10.55
C LEU A 223 -18.79 4.20 -9.45
N LEU A 224 -19.56 3.98 -8.38
CA LEU A 224 -19.16 3.09 -7.30
C LEU A 224 -18.95 1.65 -7.79
N LEU A 225 -19.93 1.09 -8.50
CA LEU A 225 -19.85 -0.27 -9.04
C LEU A 225 -18.69 -0.44 -10.01
N MET A 226 -18.41 0.58 -10.82
CA MET A 226 -17.27 0.57 -11.70
C MET A 226 -15.94 0.59 -10.92
N ILE A 227 -15.76 1.43 -9.90
CA ILE A 227 -14.53 1.39 -9.08
C ILE A 227 -14.40 0.04 -8.37
N VAL A 228 -15.47 -0.49 -7.78
CA VAL A 228 -15.47 -1.83 -7.18
C VAL A 228 -15.09 -2.89 -8.21
N GLY A 229 -15.63 -2.82 -9.44
CA GLY A 229 -15.28 -3.71 -10.53
C GLY A 229 -13.81 -3.62 -10.94
N LEU A 230 -13.24 -2.41 -11.02
CA LEU A 230 -11.82 -2.21 -11.30
C LEU A 230 -10.94 -2.81 -10.18
N VAL A 231 -11.35 -2.66 -8.93
CA VAL A 231 -10.60 -3.23 -7.79
C VAL A 231 -10.73 -4.75 -7.74
N VAL A 232 -11.93 -5.29 -7.88
CA VAL A 232 -12.16 -6.74 -7.73
C VAL A 232 -11.72 -7.51 -8.98
N VAL A 233 -12.15 -7.08 -10.16
CA VAL A 233 -11.86 -7.79 -11.42
C VAL A 233 -10.56 -7.28 -12.03
N GLY A 234 -10.39 -5.96 -12.10
CA GLY A 234 -9.21 -5.35 -12.72
C GLY A 234 -7.93 -5.75 -12.00
N LYS A 235 -7.83 -5.53 -10.69
CA LYS A 235 -6.62 -5.94 -9.93
C LYS A 235 -6.42 -7.45 -9.94
N PHE A 236 -7.49 -8.25 -9.87
CA PHE A 236 -7.38 -9.70 -9.97
C PHE A 236 -6.66 -10.10 -11.25
N VAL A 237 -7.12 -9.58 -12.39
CA VAL A 237 -6.51 -9.88 -13.70
C VAL A 237 -5.07 -9.38 -13.77
N VAL A 238 -4.81 -8.14 -13.32
CA VAL A 238 -3.46 -7.55 -13.31
C VAL A 238 -2.49 -8.41 -12.50
N TRP A 239 -2.84 -8.72 -11.25
CA TRP A 239 -1.92 -9.45 -10.36
C TRP A 239 -1.80 -10.93 -10.69
N ALA A 240 -2.89 -11.58 -11.13
CA ALA A 240 -2.79 -12.94 -11.64
C ALA A 240 -1.88 -13.01 -12.87
N LEU A 241 -2.00 -12.05 -13.81
CA LEU A 241 -1.14 -11.98 -14.99
C LEU A 241 0.31 -11.72 -14.62
N VAL A 242 0.58 -10.73 -13.77
CA VAL A 242 1.95 -10.41 -13.31
C VAL A 242 2.59 -11.66 -12.70
N VAL A 243 1.95 -12.29 -11.72
CA VAL A 243 2.51 -13.48 -11.06
C VAL A 243 2.72 -14.64 -12.05
N LYS A 244 1.81 -14.80 -13.01
CA LYS A 244 1.93 -15.81 -14.07
C LYS A 244 3.13 -15.55 -14.99
N LEU A 245 3.42 -14.29 -15.32
CA LEU A 245 4.58 -13.90 -16.14
C LEU A 245 5.92 -14.21 -15.48
N PHE A 246 5.95 -14.25 -14.14
CA PHE A 246 7.12 -14.68 -13.37
C PHE A 246 7.16 -16.19 -13.09
N ALA A 247 6.42 -16.98 -13.88
CA ALA A 247 6.45 -18.45 -13.88
C ALA A 247 6.01 -19.13 -12.56
N TYR A 248 5.20 -18.46 -11.74
CA TYR A 248 4.54 -19.10 -10.60
C TYR A 248 3.39 -20.02 -11.05
N SER A 249 3.02 -20.95 -10.17
CA SER A 249 1.92 -21.89 -10.40
C SER A 249 0.58 -21.17 -10.63
N ASN A 250 -0.36 -21.82 -11.33
CA ASN A 250 -1.72 -21.28 -11.50
C ASN A 250 -2.41 -21.01 -10.17
N THR A 251 -2.19 -21.88 -9.19
CA THR A 251 -2.75 -21.76 -7.85
C THR A 251 -2.18 -20.54 -7.13
N THR A 252 -0.86 -20.32 -7.21
CA THR A 252 -0.22 -19.11 -6.65
C THR A 252 -0.73 -17.85 -7.34
N ALA A 253 -0.81 -17.83 -8.68
CA ALA A 253 -1.32 -16.69 -9.44
C ALA A 253 -2.78 -16.37 -9.10
N LEU A 254 -3.63 -17.39 -8.96
CA LEU A 254 -5.02 -17.23 -8.55
C LEU A 254 -5.12 -16.68 -7.13
N MET A 255 -4.37 -17.26 -6.19
CA MET A 255 -4.38 -16.81 -4.79
C MET A 255 -3.90 -15.37 -4.68
N VAL A 256 -2.76 -15.01 -5.29
CA VAL A 256 -2.23 -13.63 -5.29
C VAL A 256 -3.23 -12.68 -5.94
N GLY A 257 -3.78 -13.06 -7.09
CA GLY A 257 -4.83 -12.32 -7.77
C GLY A 257 -5.99 -12.00 -6.83
N ILE A 258 -6.54 -13.01 -6.13
CA ILE A 258 -7.62 -12.85 -5.16
C ILE A 258 -7.18 -11.97 -3.99
N GLY A 259 -6.06 -12.28 -3.34
CA GLY A 259 -5.64 -11.61 -2.11
C GLY A 259 -5.39 -10.11 -2.26
N LEU A 260 -5.03 -9.67 -3.47
CA LEU A 260 -4.77 -8.27 -3.80
C LEU A 260 -6.01 -7.52 -4.37
N THR A 261 -7.20 -8.11 -4.38
CA THR A 261 -8.47 -7.49 -4.83
C THR A 261 -9.10 -6.51 -3.84
N GLN A 262 -8.27 -5.80 -3.07
CA GLN A 262 -8.74 -4.74 -2.18
C GLN A 262 -7.84 -3.53 -2.25
N ILE A 263 -8.42 -2.42 -1.83
CA ILE A 263 -7.76 -1.14 -1.63
C ILE A 263 -8.04 -0.69 -0.20
N GLY A 264 -7.17 0.16 0.34
CA GLY A 264 -7.29 0.59 1.74
C GLY A 264 -6.70 1.96 2.01
N GLU A 265 -5.87 2.03 3.04
CA GLU A 265 -5.38 3.25 3.66
C GLU A 265 -4.63 4.17 2.71
N PHE A 266 -3.77 3.59 1.88
CA PHE A 266 -2.96 4.38 0.96
C PHE A 266 -3.76 4.86 -0.25
N SER A 267 -4.78 4.11 -0.68
CA SER A 267 -5.71 4.56 -1.72
C SER A 267 -6.52 5.77 -1.26
N TYR A 268 -6.87 5.86 0.02
CA TYR A 268 -7.46 7.07 0.61
C TYR A 268 -6.51 8.27 0.52
N VAL A 269 -5.24 8.08 0.89
CA VAL A 269 -4.23 9.15 0.80
C VAL A 269 -4.08 9.62 -0.65
N LEU A 270 -3.96 8.69 -1.60
CA LEU A 270 -3.80 9.00 -3.02
C LEU A 270 -5.03 9.71 -3.61
N VAL A 271 -6.25 9.28 -3.29
CA VAL A 271 -7.45 9.95 -3.81
C VAL A 271 -7.64 11.34 -3.19
N ARG A 272 -7.25 11.53 -1.93
CA ARG A 272 -7.25 12.86 -1.31
C ARG A 272 -6.24 13.78 -1.98
N VAL A 273 -5.01 13.32 -2.21
CA VAL A 273 -3.98 14.07 -2.93
C VAL A 273 -4.45 14.44 -4.34
N ALA A 274 -5.06 13.50 -5.06
CA ALA A 274 -5.61 13.76 -6.38
C ALA A 274 -6.77 14.77 -6.36
N ARG A 275 -7.62 14.75 -5.31
CA ARG A 275 -8.73 15.69 -5.15
C ARG A 275 -8.22 17.09 -4.83
N ASP A 276 -7.27 17.20 -3.91
CA ASP A 276 -6.68 18.47 -3.50
C ASP A 276 -5.86 19.11 -4.65
N ALA A 277 -5.34 18.29 -5.57
CA ALA A 277 -4.74 18.73 -6.84
C ALA A 277 -5.75 18.96 -7.98
N HIS A 278 -7.06 18.95 -7.70
CA HIS A 278 -8.15 19.14 -8.67
C HIS A 278 -8.17 18.17 -9.86
N ILE A 279 -7.54 16.99 -9.72
CA ILE A 279 -7.55 15.95 -10.75
C ILE A 279 -8.87 15.19 -10.71
N VAL A 280 -9.35 14.85 -9.51
CA VAL A 280 -10.62 14.15 -9.29
C VAL A 280 -11.58 15.00 -8.48
N GLY A 281 -12.88 14.84 -8.72
CA GLY A 281 -13.94 15.51 -7.95
C GLY A 281 -14.38 14.74 -6.71
N ASP A 282 -15.30 15.34 -5.94
CA ASP A 282 -15.85 14.74 -4.72
C ASP A 282 -16.59 13.42 -4.97
N ASP A 283 -17.24 13.25 -6.13
CA ASP A 283 -17.90 12.00 -6.50
C ASP A 283 -16.91 10.83 -6.55
N MET A 284 -15.75 11.03 -7.18
CA MET A 284 -14.70 10.00 -7.27
C MET A 284 -14.06 9.73 -5.91
N TYR A 285 -13.79 10.79 -5.14
CA TYR A 285 -13.29 10.67 -3.77
C TYR A 285 -14.23 9.78 -2.94
N ASN A 286 -15.52 10.13 -2.87
CA ASN A 286 -16.51 9.38 -2.12
C ASN A 286 -16.69 7.94 -2.65
N ALA A 287 -16.63 7.74 -3.97
CA ALA A 287 -16.72 6.41 -4.58
C ALA A 287 -15.53 5.52 -4.21
N VAL A 288 -14.29 6.05 -4.19
CA VAL A 288 -13.10 5.30 -3.77
C VAL A 288 -13.17 4.93 -2.29
N LEU A 289 -13.61 5.87 -1.42
CA LEU A 289 -13.78 5.59 0.01
C LEU A 289 -14.83 4.48 0.26
N ALA A 290 -15.97 4.54 -0.42
CA ALA A 290 -16.98 3.49 -0.31
C ALA A 290 -16.46 2.15 -0.89
N ALA A 291 -15.77 2.20 -2.03
CA ALA A 291 -15.19 1.03 -2.66
C ALA A 291 -14.12 0.36 -1.79
N SER A 292 -13.32 1.10 -1.01
CA SER A 292 -12.33 0.48 -0.12
C SER A 292 -12.98 -0.39 0.95
N VAL A 293 -14.06 0.09 1.58
CA VAL A 293 -14.80 -0.72 2.57
C VAL A 293 -15.43 -1.94 1.90
N ILE A 294 -16.09 -1.74 0.76
CA ILE A 294 -16.78 -2.83 0.04
C ILE A 294 -15.78 -3.89 -0.44
N THR A 295 -14.64 -3.49 -1.00
CA THR A 295 -13.65 -4.41 -1.56
C THR A 295 -12.89 -5.17 -0.48
N ILE A 296 -12.65 -4.59 0.70
CA ILE A 296 -12.12 -5.31 1.87
C ILE A 296 -13.09 -6.44 2.29
N LEU A 297 -14.39 -6.15 2.35
CA LEU A 297 -15.41 -7.15 2.68
C LEU A 297 -15.50 -8.26 1.62
N ILE A 298 -15.51 -7.88 0.34
CA ILE A 298 -15.51 -8.82 -0.78
C ILE A 298 -14.25 -9.69 -0.75
N ASN A 299 -13.07 -9.11 -0.58
CA ASN A 299 -11.81 -9.86 -0.52
C ASN A 299 -11.80 -10.88 0.63
N GLY A 300 -12.28 -10.48 1.82
CA GLY A 300 -12.43 -11.39 2.95
C GLY A 300 -13.33 -12.59 2.61
N LEU A 301 -14.42 -12.38 1.87
CA LEU A 301 -15.29 -13.46 1.39
C LEU A 301 -14.60 -14.32 0.32
N LEU A 302 -13.94 -13.72 -0.66
CA LEU A 302 -13.23 -14.43 -1.73
C LEU A 302 -12.11 -15.31 -1.18
N LEU A 303 -11.33 -14.80 -0.22
CA LEU A 303 -10.28 -15.57 0.46
C LEU A 303 -10.87 -16.74 1.27
N ARG A 304 -12.02 -16.55 1.93
CA ARG A 304 -12.70 -17.64 2.64
C ARG A 304 -13.24 -18.73 1.70
N LEU A 305 -13.60 -18.37 0.47
CA LEU A 305 -14.06 -19.33 -0.54
C LEU A 305 -12.88 -20.04 -1.22
N SER A 306 -11.75 -19.36 -1.43
CA SER A 306 -10.58 -19.93 -2.11
C SER A 306 -9.93 -21.06 -1.32
N SER A 307 -10.02 -21.04 0.02
CA SER A 307 -9.52 -22.12 0.88
C SER A 307 -10.18 -23.47 0.61
N ARG A 308 -11.44 -23.49 0.14
CA ARG A 308 -12.12 -24.74 -0.25
C ARG A 308 -11.49 -25.37 -1.49
N ILE A 309 -10.95 -24.56 -2.41
CA ILE A 309 -10.37 -25.01 -3.67
C ILE A 309 -8.96 -25.57 -3.47
N ALA A 310 -8.17 -24.96 -2.59
CA ALA A 310 -6.82 -25.43 -2.26
C ALA A 310 -6.80 -26.81 -1.59
N VAL A 311 -7.79 -27.10 -0.73
CA VAL A 311 -7.92 -28.41 -0.07
C VAL A 311 -8.29 -29.51 -1.06
N THR A 312 -9.11 -29.22 -2.07
CA THR A 312 -9.49 -30.23 -3.10
C THR A 312 -8.32 -30.61 -4.00
N GLN A 313 -7.45 -29.66 -4.37
CA GLN A 313 -6.30 -29.96 -5.25
C GLN A 313 -5.19 -30.76 -4.55
N VAL A 314 -4.96 -30.53 -3.25
CA VAL A 314 -4.02 -31.34 -2.47
C VAL A 314 -4.54 -32.77 -2.31
N ALA A 315 -5.84 -32.94 -2.07
CA ALA A 315 -6.47 -34.26 -2.00
C ALA A 315 -6.37 -35.03 -3.33
N GLU A 316 -6.53 -34.37 -4.48
CA GLU A 316 -6.38 -35.02 -5.80
C GLU A 316 -4.91 -35.41 -6.09
N SER A 317 -3.93 -34.59 -5.71
CA SER A 317 -2.51 -34.91 -5.90
C SER A 317 -2.01 -36.06 -5.00
N THR A 318 -2.62 -36.25 -3.83
CA THR A 318 -2.28 -37.33 -2.88
C THR A 318 -2.94 -38.66 -3.28
N ASN A 319 -4.02 -38.61 -4.06
CA ASN A 319 -4.72 -39.82 -4.55
C ASN A 319 -4.16 -40.33 -5.90
N GLN A 320 -3.20 -39.62 -6.49
CA GLN A 320 -2.52 -39.99 -7.75
C GLN A 320 -1.05 -40.39 -7.55
N SER A 321 -0.55 -40.41 -6.31
CA SER A 321 0.76 -40.93 -5.90
C SER A 321 0.62 -42.27 -5.17
#